data_AF-A0A545VFA2-F1
#
_entry.id   AF-A0A545VFA2-F1
#
_cell.length_a   1.000
_cell.length_b   1.000
_cell.length_c   1.000
_cell.angle_alpha   90.00
_cell.angle_beta   90.00
_cell.angle_gamma   90.00
#
_symmetry.space_group_name_H-M   'P 1'
#
loop_
_entity.id
_entity.type
_entity.pdbx_description
1 polymer ?
#
loop_
_entity_poly.entity_id
_entity_poly.type
_entity_poly.pdbx_seq_one_letter_code
_entity_poly.pdbx_strand_id
1 'polypeptide(L)'
;MALALPIHNLPMEEPAPSEVFEHDNKTFYNWLLTETERAHIASMLDMETSELKLRGANFLQDRSQCTGCGKHSGMDDFVHNALYAGIHSVEFMKDFLQGKTQQATPYTEHEVVCSRCNTKHEEPKAWLSASEQRTLEQRMQKRQVKEFMGAFGGLVDHCFTSCVDDFTSKALSSRENGCINRCVLKWMATQQRVSDRFQEHNAQLSQQMQN
;
A
#
# COMPACT_ATOMS: atom_id res chain seq x y z
N MET A 1 26.55 -25.30 15.12
CA MET A 1 25.11 -25.33 15.43
C MET A 1 24.60 -23.91 15.25
N ALA A 2 23.69 -23.66 14.32
CA ALA A 2 23.06 -22.34 14.22
C ALA A 2 22.29 -22.11 15.53
N LEU A 3 22.63 -21.06 16.27
CA LEU A 3 21.90 -20.68 17.47
C LEU A 3 20.47 -20.33 17.05
N ALA A 4 19.47 -20.94 17.69
CA ALA A 4 18.09 -20.57 17.47
C ALA A 4 17.90 -19.09 17.87
N LEU A 5 17.21 -18.31 17.04
CA LEU A 5 16.89 -16.91 17.34
C LEU A 5 16.00 -16.84 18.60
N PRO A 6 15.96 -15.71 19.34
CA PRO A 6 15.07 -15.59 20.48
C PRO A 6 13.59 -15.66 20.03
N ILE A 7 12.71 -16.07 20.93
CA ILE A 7 11.27 -16.09 20.66
C ILE A 7 10.61 -14.95 21.41
N HIS A 8 9.79 -14.17 20.72
CA HIS A 8 9.04 -13.05 21.29
C HIS A 8 7.57 -13.42 21.47
N ASN A 9 7.07 -13.35 22.70
CA ASN A 9 5.65 -13.58 22.97
C ASN A 9 4.84 -12.30 22.68
N LEU A 10 4.37 -12.18 21.44
CA LEU A 10 3.67 -10.99 20.94
C LEU A 10 2.16 -11.20 20.87
N PRO A 11 1.32 -10.18 21.10
CA PRO A 11 -0.09 -10.26 20.74
C PRO A 11 -0.28 -10.73 19.29
N MET A 12 -1.32 -11.54 19.06
CA MET A 12 -1.66 -12.01 17.72
C MET A 12 -2.72 -11.07 17.16
N GLU A 13 -2.30 -10.21 16.24
CA GLU A 13 -3.16 -9.22 15.60
C GLU A 13 -3.37 -9.61 14.13
N GLU A 14 -4.59 -9.49 13.65
CA GLU A 14 -4.91 -9.68 12.24
C GLU A 14 -4.62 -8.36 11.51
N PRO A 15 -3.68 -8.34 10.55
CA PRO A 15 -3.36 -7.12 9.82
C PRO A 15 -4.52 -6.73 8.89
N ALA A 16 -4.63 -5.44 8.59
CA ALA A 16 -5.50 -5.00 7.51
C ALA A 16 -5.11 -5.69 6.18
N PRO A 17 -6.08 -5.98 5.29
CA PRO A 17 -5.78 -6.52 3.98
C PRO A 17 -4.77 -5.66 3.23
N SER A 18 -3.80 -6.29 2.57
CA SER A 18 -2.78 -5.58 1.80
C SER A 18 -3.44 -4.73 0.70
N GLU A 19 -3.01 -3.48 0.56
CA GLU A 19 -3.40 -2.70 -0.62
C GLU A 19 -2.62 -3.24 -1.84
N VAL A 20 -3.35 -3.72 -2.85
CA VAL A 20 -2.76 -4.36 -4.03
C VAL A 20 -2.79 -3.41 -5.21
N PHE A 21 -1.66 -3.28 -5.90
CA PHE A 21 -1.59 -2.49 -7.12
C PHE A 21 -0.56 -3.05 -8.10
N GLU A 22 -0.78 -2.79 -9.38
CA GLU A 22 0.10 -3.27 -10.45
C GLU A 22 0.91 -2.12 -11.05
N HIS A 23 2.20 -2.38 -11.27
CA HIS A 23 3.10 -1.48 -11.97
C HIS A 23 4.19 -2.27 -12.73
N ASP A 24 4.46 -1.89 -13.98
CA ASP A 24 5.46 -2.53 -14.85
C ASP A 24 5.34 -4.07 -14.89
N ASN A 25 4.11 -4.57 -15.06
CA ASN A 25 3.75 -6.01 -15.05
C ASN A 25 4.13 -6.76 -13.78
N LYS A 26 4.26 -6.04 -12.65
CA LYS A 26 4.46 -6.62 -11.32
C LYS A 26 3.33 -6.21 -10.40
N THR A 27 2.91 -7.14 -9.56
CA THR A 27 1.95 -6.90 -8.50
C THR A 27 2.70 -6.55 -7.21
N PHE A 28 2.28 -5.49 -6.56
CA PHE A 28 2.83 -5.02 -5.30
C PHE A 28 1.75 -5.10 -4.22
N TYR A 29 2.19 -5.46 -3.03
CA TYR A 29 1.35 -5.61 -1.84
C TYR A 29 1.88 -4.64 -0.79
N ASN A 30 1.09 -3.64 -0.43
CA ASN A 30 1.44 -2.74 0.67
C ASN A 30 1.06 -3.36 2.00
N TRP A 31 2.06 -3.69 2.80
CA TRP A 31 1.87 -4.24 4.13
C TRP A 31 1.92 -3.10 5.15
N LEU A 32 0.75 -2.63 5.58
CA LEU A 32 0.66 -1.68 6.70
C LEU A 32 1.08 -2.37 7.99
N LEU A 33 1.90 -1.69 8.79
CA LEU A 33 2.35 -2.22 10.07
C LEU A 33 1.21 -2.18 11.09
N THR A 34 0.97 -3.30 11.76
CA THR A 34 0.01 -3.37 12.88
C THR A 34 0.56 -2.66 14.12
N GLU A 35 -0.30 -2.36 15.11
CA GLU A 35 0.18 -1.77 16.36
C GLU A 35 1.19 -2.68 17.06
N THR A 36 0.92 -3.99 17.03
CA THR A 36 1.83 -5.01 17.58
C THR A 36 3.18 -5.02 16.86
N GLU A 37 3.20 -4.97 15.52
CA GLU A 37 4.45 -4.94 14.74
C GLU A 37 5.26 -3.68 15.05
N ARG A 38 4.60 -2.52 15.13
CA ARG A 38 5.27 -1.25 15.45
C ARG A 38 5.88 -1.28 16.84
N ALA A 39 5.13 -1.75 17.84
CA ALA A 39 5.60 -1.90 19.21
C ALA A 39 6.78 -2.88 19.31
N HIS A 40 6.71 -3.99 18.57
CA HIS A 40 7.77 -4.99 18.57
C HIS A 40 9.05 -4.46 17.92
N ILE A 41 8.96 -3.81 16.76
CA ILE A 41 10.12 -3.19 16.08
C ILE A 41 10.75 -2.13 16.97
N ALA A 42 9.93 -1.26 17.57
CA ALA A 42 10.42 -0.22 18.47
C ALA A 42 11.17 -0.80 19.67
N SER A 43 10.64 -1.87 20.27
CA SER A 43 11.28 -2.58 21.38
C SER A 43 12.61 -3.24 20.96
N MET A 44 12.68 -3.89 19.80
CA MET A 44 13.91 -4.53 19.32
C MET A 44 15.01 -3.51 19.01
N LEU A 45 14.60 -2.32 18.57
CA LEU A 45 15.52 -1.26 18.20
C LEU A 45 15.83 -0.32 19.37
N ASP A 46 15.29 -0.51 20.57
CA ASP A 46 15.48 0.44 21.69
C ASP A 46 15.14 1.88 21.27
N MET A 47 13.91 2.07 20.80
CA MET A 47 13.36 3.36 20.39
C MET A 47 11.88 3.47 20.75
N GLU A 48 11.35 4.69 20.75
CA GLU A 48 9.91 4.89 20.90
C GLU A 48 9.14 4.51 19.63
N THR A 49 7.92 4.00 19.79
CA THR A 49 7.00 3.74 18.66
C THR A 49 6.64 5.01 17.88
N SER A 50 6.72 6.18 18.51
CA SER A 50 6.50 7.49 17.89
C SER A 50 7.59 7.85 16.87
N GLU A 51 8.83 7.36 17.09
CA GLU A 51 9.99 7.61 16.24
C GLU A 51 10.01 6.71 15.00
N LEU A 52 9.27 5.59 15.01
CA LEU A 52 9.13 4.70 13.86
C LEU A 52 8.19 5.33 12.82
N LYS A 53 8.78 6.10 11.89
CA LYS A 53 8.07 6.78 10.79
C LYS A 53 7.52 5.81 9.73
N LEU A 54 8.08 4.60 9.65
CA LEU A 54 7.62 3.57 8.72
C LEU A 54 6.19 3.15 9.09
N ARG A 55 5.25 3.39 8.18
CA ARG A 55 3.84 2.98 8.33
C ARG A 55 3.53 1.65 7.64
N GLY A 56 4.26 1.35 6.58
CA GLY A 56 4.11 0.16 5.77
C GLY A 56 5.28 0.04 4.80
N ALA A 57 5.37 -1.08 4.11
CA ALA A 57 6.34 -1.28 3.03
C ALA A 57 5.69 -2.06 1.88
N ASN A 58 6.22 -1.87 0.67
CA ASN A 58 5.75 -2.56 -0.53
C ASN A 58 6.53 -3.85 -0.74
N PHE A 59 5.81 -4.97 -0.88
CA PHE A 59 6.32 -6.31 -1.10
C PHE A 59 5.90 -6.85 -2.48
N LEU A 60 6.63 -7.85 -2.97
CA LEU A 60 6.32 -8.55 -4.22
C LEU A 60 5.36 -9.73 -4.03
N GLN A 61 4.97 -10.01 -2.79
CA GLN A 61 4.06 -11.07 -2.41
C GLN A 61 3.17 -10.60 -1.26
N ASP A 62 2.05 -11.30 -1.04
CA ASP A 62 1.17 -11.02 0.09
C ASP A 62 1.70 -11.60 1.41
N ARG A 63 1.12 -11.12 2.51
CA ARG A 63 1.33 -11.66 3.84
C ARG A 63 0.85 -13.11 3.88
N SER A 64 1.61 -13.96 4.57
CA SER A 64 1.26 -15.36 4.79
C SER A 64 1.22 -15.64 6.29
N GLN A 65 0.31 -16.51 6.72
CA GLN A 65 0.29 -16.98 8.11
C GLN A 65 1.43 -17.99 8.34
N CYS A 66 2.10 -17.85 9.48
CA CYS A 66 3.11 -18.79 9.93
C CYS A 66 2.46 -20.16 10.21
N THR A 67 3.00 -21.23 9.63
CA THR A 67 2.50 -22.60 9.81
C THR A 67 2.68 -23.14 11.22
N GLY A 68 3.60 -22.58 12.01
CA GLY A 68 3.86 -23.01 13.38
C GLY A 68 2.95 -22.39 14.44
N CYS A 69 2.60 -21.11 14.30
CA CYS A 69 1.84 -20.38 15.34
C CYS A 69 0.69 -19.51 14.82
N GLY A 70 0.50 -19.41 13.51
CA GLY A 70 -0.53 -18.59 12.88
C GLY A 70 -0.22 -17.09 12.77
N LYS A 71 0.95 -16.62 13.26
CA LYS A 71 1.33 -15.19 13.16
C LYS A 71 1.43 -14.80 11.68
N HIS A 72 0.78 -13.70 11.29
CA HIS A 72 0.99 -13.14 9.95
C HIS A 72 2.43 -12.64 9.79
N SER A 73 3.05 -12.96 8.65
CA SER A 73 4.38 -12.46 8.31
C SER A 73 4.37 -10.94 8.31
N GLY A 74 5.35 -10.33 8.98
CA GLY A 74 5.40 -8.89 9.22
C GLY A 74 6.78 -8.29 9.04
N MET A 75 6.85 -6.96 9.00
CA MET A 75 8.14 -6.23 8.99
C MET A 75 8.97 -6.54 10.24
N ASP A 76 8.30 -6.84 11.35
CA ASP A 76 8.92 -7.20 12.62
C ASP A 76 9.71 -8.53 12.53
N ASP A 77 9.27 -9.49 11.72
CA ASP A 77 10.03 -10.72 11.49
C ASP A 77 11.37 -10.42 10.81
N PHE A 78 11.42 -9.49 9.86
CA PHE A 78 12.67 -9.12 9.20
C PHE A 78 13.64 -8.41 10.15
N VAL A 79 13.12 -7.46 10.95
CA VAL A 79 13.94 -6.76 11.96
C VAL A 79 14.48 -7.77 12.98
N HIS A 80 13.64 -8.71 13.42
CA HIS A 80 14.04 -9.81 14.29
C HIS A 80 15.18 -10.65 13.67
N ASN A 81 15.00 -11.12 12.44
CA ASN A 81 16.00 -11.94 11.76
C ASN A 81 17.32 -11.17 11.56
N ALA A 82 17.25 -9.92 11.11
CA ALA A 82 18.42 -9.09 10.84
C ALA A 82 19.27 -8.84 12.10
N LEU A 83 18.61 -8.53 13.22
CA LEU A 83 19.29 -8.21 14.48
C LEU A 83 19.82 -9.47 15.16
N TYR A 84 18.96 -10.46 15.37
CA TYR A 84 19.31 -11.59 16.22
C TYR A 84 20.15 -12.66 15.50
N ALA A 85 20.16 -12.67 14.16
CA ALA A 85 21.15 -13.44 13.40
C ALA A 85 22.53 -12.73 13.36
N GLY A 86 22.65 -11.51 13.91
CA GLY A 86 23.89 -10.73 13.93
C GLY A 86 24.30 -10.16 12.57
N ILE A 87 23.36 -10.07 11.62
CA ILE A 87 23.63 -9.57 10.27
C ILE A 87 23.73 -8.03 10.28
N HIS A 88 22.88 -7.37 11.06
CA HIS A 88 22.81 -5.93 11.17
C HIS A 88 22.80 -5.46 12.63
N SER A 89 23.42 -4.31 12.90
CA SER A 89 23.35 -3.69 14.24
C SER A 89 22.03 -2.95 14.43
N VAL A 90 21.70 -2.64 15.69
CA VAL A 90 20.53 -1.83 16.05
C VAL A 90 20.59 -0.46 15.37
N GLU A 91 21.77 0.18 15.38
CA GLU A 91 21.98 1.51 14.78
C GLU A 91 21.77 1.47 13.27
N PHE A 92 22.34 0.45 12.60
CA PHE A 92 22.13 0.27 11.16
C PHE A 92 20.66 0.09 10.82
N MET A 93 19.94 -0.75 11.58
CA MET A 93 18.52 -1.00 11.33
C MET A 93 17.66 0.25 11.59
N LYS A 94 17.98 1.08 12.59
CA LYS A 94 17.34 2.39 12.78
C LYS A 94 17.50 3.28 11.55
N ASP A 95 18.72 3.44 11.07
CA ASP A 95 18.99 4.27 9.90
C ASP A 95 18.36 3.70 8.62
N PHE A 96 18.32 2.38 8.51
CA PHE A 96 17.68 1.67 7.40
C PHE A 96 16.18 1.92 7.33
N LEU A 97 15.45 1.68 8.43
CA LEU A 97 14.00 1.88 8.48
C LEU A 97 13.60 3.35 8.38
N GLN A 98 14.51 4.27 8.74
CA GLN A 98 14.34 5.71 8.55
C GLN A 98 14.72 6.18 7.13
N GLY A 99 15.14 5.26 6.24
CA GLY A 99 15.45 5.55 4.85
C GLY A 99 16.72 6.38 4.64
N LYS A 100 17.62 6.38 5.63
CA LYS A 100 18.92 7.09 5.57
C LYS A 100 20.01 6.27 4.87
N THR A 101 19.80 4.96 4.71
CA THR A 101 20.72 4.08 4.00
C THR A 101 20.35 4.00 2.52
N GLN A 102 21.36 3.77 1.67
CA GLN A 102 21.17 3.48 0.25
C GLN A 102 21.40 1.98 0.02
N GLN A 103 20.49 1.36 -0.73
CA GLN A 103 20.65 -0.01 -1.19
C GLN A 103 21.00 0.01 -2.68
N ALA A 104 21.94 -0.84 -3.07
CA ALA A 104 22.33 -0.98 -4.48
C ALA A 104 21.30 -1.80 -5.29
N THR A 105 20.53 -2.67 -4.62
CA THR A 105 19.52 -3.52 -5.25
C THR A 105 18.13 -2.89 -5.16
N PRO A 106 17.25 -3.15 -6.14
CA PRO A 106 15.88 -2.61 -6.15
C PRO A 106 14.97 -3.25 -5.08
N TYR A 107 15.32 -4.43 -4.61
CA TYR A 107 14.64 -5.12 -3.52
C TYR A 107 15.64 -5.93 -2.70
N THR A 108 15.19 -6.36 -1.51
CA THR A 108 15.94 -7.31 -0.68
C THR A 108 15.08 -8.53 -0.44
N GLU A 109 15.57 -9.68 -0.87
CA GLU A 109 14.94 -10.97 -0.66
C GLU A 109 15.57 -11.64 0.55
N HIS A 110 14.73 -12.11 1.48
CA HIS A 110 15.19 -12.80 2.67
C HIS A 110 14.39 -14.07 2.88
N GLU A 111 15.09 -15.13 3.28
CA GLU A 111 14.47 -16.19 4.04
C GLU A 111 14.24 -15.69 5.47
N VAL A 112 13.01 -15.79 5.95
CA VAL A 112 12.60 -15.19 7.23
C VAL A 112 12.04 -16.28 8.13
N VAL A 113 12.44 -16.28 9.40
CA VAL A 113 11.76 -17.07 10.43
C VAL A 113 10.80 -16.21 11.24
N CYS A 114 9.70 -16.80 11.68
CA CYS A 114 8.69 -16.11 12.49
C CYS A 114 9.26 -15.75 13.87
N SER A 115 9.21 -14.47 14.24
CA SER A 115 9.73 -13.96 15.52
C SER A 115 9.04 -14.54 16.77
N ARG A 116 7.87 -15.15 16.60
CA ARG A 116 7.06 -15.73 17.68
C ARG A 116 7.31 -17.21 17.93
N CYS A 117 7.87 -17.94 16.98
CA CYS A 117 8.03 -19.40 17.13
C CYS A 117 9.24 -20.00 16.39
N ASN A 118 10.04 -19.17 15.73
CA ASN A 118 11.18 -19.56 14.88
C ASN A 118 10.86 -20.51 13.72
N THR A 119 9.57 -20.74 13.42
CA THR A 119 9.19 -21.49 12.23
C THR A 119 9.57 -20.69 10.99
N LYS A 120 10.30 -21.31 10.07
CA LYS A 120 10.68 -20.70 8.78
C LYS A 120 9.42 -20.50 7.93
N HIS A 121 9.27 -19.32 7.35
CA HIS A 121 8.21 -19.09 6.35
C HIS A 121 8.53 -19.89 5.07
N GLU A 122 7.49 -20.43 4.42
CA GLU A 122 7.65 -21.32 3.26
C GLU A 122 8.32 -20.62 2.07
N GLU A 123 7.96 -19.36 1.84
CA GLU A 123 8.47 -18.57 0.74
C GLU A 123 9.41 -17.46 1.23
N PRO A 124 10.52 -17.20 0.51
CA PRO A 124 11.29 -15.98 0.69
C PRO A 124 10.39 -14.76 0.50
N LYS A 125 10.65 -13.72 1.29
CA LYS A 125 9.89 -12.48 1.23
C LYS A 125 10.77 -11.36 0.67
N ALA A 126 10.23 -10.58 -0.26
CA ALA A 126 10.99 -9.57 -0.99
C ALA A 126 10.31 -8.21 -0.89
N TRP A 127 11.00 -7.23 -0.30
CA TRP A 127 10.50 -5.87 -0.17
C TRP A 127 11.35 -4.88 -0.97
N LEU A 128 10.69 -3.84 -1.47
CA LEU A 128 11.34 -2.79 -2.26
C LEU A 128 12.30 -1.96 -1.43
N SER A 129 13.44 -1.59 -2.01
CA SER A 129 14.36 -0.67 -1.34
C SER A 129 13.72 0.68 -1.05
N ALA A 130 14.27 1.43 -0.09
CA ALA A 130 13.72 2.75 0.28
C ALA A 130 13.66 3.73 -0.92
N SER A 131 14.59 3.63 -1.88
CA SER A 131 14.56 4.43 -3.11
C SER A 131 13.44 4.00 -4.06
N GLU A 132 13.22 2.70 -4.22
CA GLU A 132 12.15 2.16 -5.06
C GLU A 132 10.78 2.44 -4.46
N GLN A 133 10.61 2.31 -3.13
CA GLN A 133 9.37 2.68 -2.45
C GLN A 133 8.99 4.14 -2.72
N ARG A 134 9.93 5.08 -2.54
CA ARG A 134 9.69 6.51 -2.81
C ARG A 134 9.33 6.77 -4.28
N THR A 135 10.02 6.10 -5.20
CA THR A 135 9.77 6.27 -6.65
C THR A 135 8.38 5.77 -7.01
N LEU A 136 7.99 4.62 -6.45
CA LEU A 136 6.68 4.02 -6.66
C LEU A 136 5.57 4.89 -6.07
N GLU A 137 5.73 5.38 -4.84
CA GLU A 137 4.79 6.31 -4.20
C GLU A 137 4.59 7.58 -5.05
N GLN A 138 5.67 8.21 -5.52
CA GLN A 138 5.59 9.38 -6.39
C GLN A 138 4.85 9.08 -7.70
N ARG A 139 5.06 7.90 -8.28
CA ARG A 139 4.36 7.49 -9.51
C ARG A 139 2.88 7.22 -9.27
N MET A 140 2.55 6.58 -8.16
CA MET A 140 1.16 6.32 -7.74
C MET A 140 0.41 7.64 -7.50
N GLN A 141 1.02 8.59 -6.79
CA GLN A 141 0.44 9.93 -6.60
C GLN A 141 0.24 10.66 -7.93
N LYS A 142 1.23 10.62 -8.83
CA LYS A 142 1.09 11.21 -10.18
C LYS A 142 -0.04 10.58 -10.98
N ARG A 143 -0.23 9.26 -10.86
CA ARG A 143 -1.32 8.54 -11.51
C ARG A 143 -2.68 8.99 -10.95
N GLN A 144 -2.83 9.06 -9.63
CA GLN A 144 -4.06 9.56 -9.00
C GLN A 144 -4.41 10.98 -9.44
N VAL A 145 -3.42 11.89 -9.48
CA VAL A 145 -3.63 13.27 -9.98
C VAL A 145 -4.05 13.26 -11.45
N LYS A 146 -3.41 12.44 -12.29
CA LYS A 146 -3.76 12.32 -13.72
C LYS A 146 -5.19 11.79 -13.90
N GLU A 147 -5.58 10.77 -13.15
CA GLU A 147 -6.93 10.21 -13.17
C GLU A 147 -7.98 11.25 -12.73
N PHE A 148 -7.70 12.00 -11.66
CA PHE A 148 -8.54 13.11 -11.22
C PHE A 148 -8.68 14.21 -12.29
N MET A 149 -7.57 14.65 -12.89
CA MET A 149 -7.59 15.64 -13.97
C MET A 149 -8.37 15.15 -15.19
N GLY A 150 -8.26 13.87 -15.53
CA GLY A 150 -9.05 13.25 -16.61
C GLY A 150 -10.55 13.26 -16.30
N ALA A 151 -10.94 12.83 -15.10
CA ALA A 151 -12.34 12.85 -14.66
C ALA A 151 -12.92 14.27 -14.61
N PHE A 152 -12.15 15.23 -14.13
CA PHE A 152 -12.52 16.64 -14.13
C PHE A 152 -12.67 17.20 -15.54
N GLY A 153 -11.73 16.89 -16.44
CA GLY A 153 -11.81 17.27 -17.86
C GLY A 153 -13.07 16.76 -18.53
N GLY A 154 -13.41 15.48 -18.34
CA GLY A 154 -14.64 14.88 -18.87
C GLY A 154 -15.91 15.51 -18.31
N LEU A 155 -15.94 15.84 -17.02
CA LEU A 155 -17.05 16.57 -16.39
C LEU A 155 -17.25 17.95 -17.03
N VAL A 156 -16.18 18.73 -17.17
CA VAL A 156 -16.23 20.08 -17.74
C VAL A 156 -16.71 20.03 -19.18
N ASP A 157 -16.14 19.15 -20.00
CA ASP A 157 -16.51 18.99 -21.42
C ASP A 157 -17.98 18.57 -21.59
N HIS A 158 -18.44 17.58 -20.82
CA HIS A 158 -19.81 17.09 -20.89
C HIS A 158 -20.81 18.17 -20.48
N CYS A 159 -20.59 18.85 -19.35
CA CYS A 159 -21.52 19.86 -18.88
C CYS A 159 -21.49 21.14 -19.71
N PHE A 160 -20.33 21.53 -20.24
CA PHE A 160 -20.25 22.64 -21.18
C PHE A 160 -21.07 22.33 -22.44
N THR A 161 -20.79 21.20 -23.11
CA THR A 161 -21.48 20.81 -24.35
C THR A 161 -22.98 20.61 -24.16
N SER A 162 -23.41 20.14 -22.98
CA SER A 162 -24.82 19.86 -22.70
C SER A 162 -25.63 21.09 -22.27
N CYS A 163 -24.98 22.12 -21.71
CA CYS A 163 -25.66 23.21 -21.04
C CYS A 163 -25.36 24.60 -21.59
N VAL A 164 -24.24 24.81 -22.28
CA VAL A 164 -23.83 26.10 -22.83
C VAL A 164 -24.11 26.09 -24.32
N ASP A 165 -25.23 26.69 -24.69
CA ASP A 165 -25.79 26.68 -26.04
C ASP A 165 -26.00 28.10 -26.61
N ASP A 166 -25.78 29.16 -25.81
CA ASP A 166 -25.87 30.56 -26.22
C ASP A 166 -24.49 31.24 -26.23
N PHE A 167 -24.05 31.65 -27.41
CA PHE A 167 -22.74 32.27 -27.64
C PHE A 167 -22.81 33.78 -27.91
N THR A 168 -23.89 34.44 -27.50
CA THR A 168 -24.07 35.90 -27.67
C THR A 168 -23.37 36.74 -26.60
N SER A 169 -22.91 36.12 -25.50
CA SER A 169 -22.28 36.77 -24.35
C SER A 169 -21.02 36.03 -23.91
N LYS A 170 -20.10 36.74 -23.23
CA LYS A 170 -18.93 36.14 -22.56
C LYS A 170 -19.25 35.60 -21.16
N ALA A 171 -20.45 35.86 -20.66
CA ALA A 171 -20.92 35.44 -19.35
C ALA A 171 -22.09 34.46 -19.49
N LEU A 172 -22.08 33.42 -18.66
CA LEU A 172 -23.16 32.44 -18.58
C LEU A 172 -24.46 33.08 -18.11
N SER A 173 -25.56 32.74 -18.78
CA SER A 173 -26.90 33.11 -18.36
C SER A 173 -27.32 32.37 -17.09
N SER A 174 -28.39 32.84 -16.44
CA SER A 174 -28.96 32.15 -15.27
C SER A 174 -29.45 30.73 -15.62
N ARG A 175 -29.98 30.53 -16.84
CA ARG A 175 -30.43 29.21 -17.32
C ARG A 175 -29.26 28.23 -17.44
N GLU A 176 -28.17 28.65 -18.06
CA GLU A 176 -26.97 27.82 -18.26
C GLU A 176 -26.32 27.49 -16.92
N ASN A 177 -26.18 28.46 -16.01
CA ASN A 177 -25.69 28.21 -14.64
C ASN A 177 -26.56 27.18 -13.90
N GLY A 178 -27.89 27.30 -14.00
CA GLY A 178 -28.81 26.32 -13.43
C GLY A 178 -28.65 24.93 -14.05
N CYS A 179 -28.43 24.85 -15.36
CA CYS A 179 -28.16 23.59 -16.06
C CYS A 179 -26.84 22.95 -15.61
N ILE A 180 -25.73 23.71 -15.60
CA ILE A 180 -24.40 23.22 -15.22
C ILE A 180 -24.43 22.65 -13.80
N ASN A 181 -25.05 23.34 -12.84
CA ASN A 181 -25.16 22.84 -11.46
C ASN A 181 -25.87 21.47 -11.38
N ARG A 182 -26.98 21.31 -12.12
CA ARG A 182 -27.68 20.01 -12.18
C ARG A 182 -26.87 18.96 -12.92
N CYS A 183 -26.19 19.35 -14.00
CA CYS A 183 -25.32 18.47 -14.78
C CYS A 183 -24.20 17.91 -13.92
N VAL A 184 -23.48 18.75 -13.18
CA VAL A 184 -22.38 18.34 -12.31
C VAL A 184 -22.84 17.34 -11.26
N LEU A 185 -23.92 17.64 -10.55
CA LEU A 185 -24.49 16.74 -9.53
C LEU A 185 -24.90 15.39 -10.15
N LYS A 186 -25.57 15.43 -11.31
CA LYS A 186 -26.01 14.22 -12.01
C LYS A 186 -24.82 13.40 -12.51
N TRP A 187 -23.79 14.05 -13.06
CA TRP A 187 -22.58 13.40 -13.53
C TRP A 187 -21.86 12.69 -12.40
N MET A 188 -21.62 13.38 -11.28
CA MET A 188 -20.96 12.78 -10.10
C MET A 188 -21.75 11.59 -9.55
N ALA A 189 -23.08 11.72 -9.40
CA ALA A 189 -23.93 10.61 -8.97
C ALA A 189 -23.90 9.43 -9.95
N THR A 190 -23.79 9.71 -11.25
CA THR A 190 -23.67 8.68 -12.29
C THR A 190 -22.32 7.98 -12.22
N GLN A 191 -21.22 8.73 -12.09
CA GLN A 191 -19.86 8.16 -11.96
C GLN A 191 -19.74 7.26 -10.73
N GLN A 192 -20.29 7.69 -9.57
CA GLN A 192 -20.33 6.86 -8.36
C GLN A 192 -21.06 5.54 -8.62
N ARG A 193 -22.26 5.61 -9.21
CA ARG A 193 -23.07 4.43 -9.48
C ARG A 193 -22.40 3.46 -10.45
N VAL A 194 -21.74 4.00 -11.48
CA VAL A 194 -20.98 3.19 -12.45
C VAL A 194 -19.80 2.51 -11.74
N SER A 195 -19.09 3.22 -10.86
CA SER A 195 -18.02 2.64 -10.04
C SER A 195 -18.52 1.48 -9.18
N ASP A 196 -19.64 1.64 -8.48
CA ASP A 196 -20.22 0.59 -7.63
C ASP A 196 -20.56 -0.66 -8.46
N ARG A 197 -21.22 -0.49 -9.62
CA ARG A 197 -21.56 -1.62 -10.52
C ARG A 197 -20.32 -2.26 -11.13
N PHE A 198 -19.30 -1.47 -11.44
CA PHE A 198 -18.04 -1.97 -11.96
C PHE A 198 -17.31 -2.85 -10.95
N GLN A 199 -17.28 -2.44 -9.66
CA GLN A 199 -16.69 -3.25 -8.58
C GLN A 199 -17.42 -4.58 -8.42
N GLU A 200 -18.77 -4.58 -8.44
CA GLU A 200 -19.56 -5.81 -8.39
C GLU A 200 -19.24 -6.76 -9.55
N HIS A 201 -19.17 -6.23 -10.77
CA HIS A 201 -18.86 -7.02 -11.96
C HIS A 201 -17.42 -7.57 -11.94
N ASN A 202 -16.46 -6.76 -11.49
CA ASN A 202 -15.06 -7.19 -11.38
C ASN A 202 -14.88 -8.32 -10.34
N ALA A 203 -15.62 -8.26 -9.23
CA ALA A 203 -15.63 -9.34 -8.24
C ALA A 203 -16.16 -10.66 -8.82
N GLN A 204 -17.20 -10.61 -9.66
CA GLN A 204 -17.75 -11.79 -10.34
C GLN A 204 -16.76 -12.41 -11.34
N LEU A 205 -16.07 -11.58 -12.12
CA LEU A 205 -15.02 -12.03 -13.05
C LEU A 205 -13.88 -12.75 -12.31
N SER A 206 -13.40 -12.20 -11.19
CA SER A 206 -12.35 -12.83 -10.40
C SER A 206 -12.76 -14.20 -9.84
N GLN A 207 -14.03 -14.36 -9.44
CA GLN A 207 -14.56 -15.66 -8.99
C GLN A 207 -14.64 -16.68 -10.13
N GLN A 208 -14.96 -16.23 -11.35
CA GLN A 208 -15.02 -17.13 -12.52
C GLN A 208 -13.64 -17.62 -12.96
N MET A 209 -12.58 -16.83 -12.76
CA MET A 209 -11.20 -17.25 -13.09
C MET A 209 -10.59 -18.22 -12.08
N GLN A 210 -11.22 -18.43 -10.92
CA GLN A 210 -10.76 -19.37 -9.88
C GLN A 210 -11.39 -20.78 -10.00
N ASN A 211 -12.29 -20.99 -10.97
CA ASN A 211 -12.90 -22.28 -11.31
C ASN A 211 -12.44 -22.76 -12.69
#